data_AF-A0A819SJY2-F1
#
_entry.id   AF-A0A819SJY2-F1
#
_cell.length_a   1.000
_cell.length_b   1.000
_cell.length_c   1.000
_cell.angle_alpha   90.00
_cell.angle_beta   90.00
_cell.angle_gamma   90.00
#
_symmetry.space_group_name_H-M   'P 1'
#
loop_
_entity.id
_entity.type
_entity.pdbx_description
1 polymer ?
#
loop_
_entity_poly.entity_id
_entity_poly.type
_entity_poly.pdbx_seq_one_letter_code
_entity_poly.pdbx_strand_id
1 'polypeptide(L)'
;MANFTQFLISVTLTFIFVSVVYVNSSPAARNELPLGIFPVTINHTDSIHDTKCNGHGQWRANETKCECDLGWKIPSNTNDTTQDCTYKQRSKKTAFCLSFFLGTFGADWFYLSRSSFAYIIVGLLKLLLGCGCCSAWPLTYFGSESQNTEAIKFKFRGVSTFITLLAFVWWIVDWARILGNKFADGNGEALMY
;
A
#
# COMPACT_ATOMS: atom_id res chain seq x y z
N MET A 1 -25.87 25.02 -20.36
CA MET A 1 -25.72 24.78 -18.90
C MET A 1 -25.78 23.30 -18.49
N ALA A 2 -26.56 22.43 -19.15
CA ALA A 2 -26.64 20.99 -18.82
C ALA A 2 -25.28 20.25 -18.73
N ASN A 3 -24.29 20.67 -19.53
CA ASN A 3 -22.97 20.04 -19.57
C ASN A 3 -22.09 20.33 -18.35
N PHE A 4 -22.31 21.45 -17.65
CA PHE A 4 -21.54 21.79 -16.45
C PHE A 4 -22.03 20.98 -15.24
N THR A 5 -23.34 20.82 -15.13
CA THR A 5 -23.97 19.99 -14.10
C THR A 5 -23.55 18.53 -14.21
N GLN A 6 -23.51 17.97 -15.43
CA GLN A 6 -23.03 16.60 -15.69
C GLN A 6 -21.54 16.41 -15.32
N PHE A 7 -20.69 17.39 -15.62
CA PHE A 7 -19.29 17.38 -15.22
C PHE A 7 -19.14 17.40 -13.69
N LEU A 8 -19.87 18.29 -13.01
CA LEU A 8 -19.85 18.36 -11.54
C LEU A 8 -20.32 17.06 -10.90
N ILE A 9 -21.38 16.43 -11.42
CA ILE A 9 -21.88 15.14 -10.95
C ILE A 9 -20.82 14.04 -11.14
N SER A 10 -20.14 14.02 -12.28
CA SER A 10 -19.08 13.04 -12.52
C SER A 10 -17.90 13.22 -11.56
N VAL A 11 -17.46 14.47 -11.35
CA VAL A 11 -16.38 14.79 -10.40
C VAL A 11 -16.76 14.41 -8.97
N THR A 12 -17.97 14.75 -8.53
CA THR A 12 -18.43 14.43 -7.17
C THR A 12 -18.60 12.94 -6.97
N LEU A 13 -19.16 12.20 -7.93
CA LEU A 13 -19.25 10.74 -7.84
C LEU A 13 -17.87 10.08 -7.78
N THR A 14 -16.90 10.58 -8.55
CA THR A 14 -15.52 10.08 -8.51
C THR A 14 -14.88 10.37 -7.14
N PHE A 15 -15.10 11.57 -6.61
CA PHE A 15 -14.60 11.96 -5.29
C PHE A 15 -15.22 11.14 -4.16
N ILE A 16 -16.53 10.90 -4.22
CA ILE A 16 -17.26 10.04 -3.27
C ILE A 16 -16.71 8.60 -3.37
N PHE A 17 -16.55 8.07 -4.57
CA PHE A 17 -16.01 6.72 -4.75
C PHE A 17 -14.60 6.58 -4.18
N VAL A 18 -13.70 7.53 -4.48
CA VAL A 18 -12.35 7.56 -3.91
C VAL A 18 -12.38 7.67 -2.39
N SER A 19 -13.25 8.53 -1.84
CA SER A 19 -13.39 8.72 -0.39
C SER A 19 -13.91 7.46 0.30
N VAL A 20 -14.90 6.77 -0.30
CA VAL A 20 -15.44 5.51 0.20
C VAL A 20 -14.39 4.41 0.17
N VAL A 21 -13.64 4.28 -0.93
CA VAL A 21 -12.54 3.31 -1.03
C VAL A 21 -11.43 3.66 -0.03
N TYR A 22 -11.11 4.94 0.16
CA TYR A 22 -10.09 5.40 1.11
C TYR A 22 -10.47 5.10 2.57
N VAL A 23 -11.72 5.38 2.96
CA VAL A 23 -12.22 5.09 4.31
C VAL A 23 -12.24 3.59 4.57
N ASN A 24 -12.64 2.80 3.58
CA ASN A 24 -12.73 1.34 3.74
C ASN A 24 -11.39 0.60 3.60
N SER A 25 -10.35 1.25 3.06
CA SER A 25 -9.02 0.64 2.85
C SER A 25 -8.01 0.92 3.95
N SER A 26 -8.36 1.70 4.99
CA SER A 26 -7.53 1.78 6.19
C SER A 26 -7.85 0.59 7.10
N PRO A 27 -7.01 -0.47 7.14
CA PRO A 27 -7.10 -1.41 8.24
C PRO A 27 -6.91 -0.61 9.54
N ALA A 28 -7.81 -0.82 10.49
CA ALA A 28 -7.70 -0.22 11.82
C ALA A 28 -6.33 -0.58 12.39
N ALA A 29 -5.42 0.39 12.42
CA ALA A 29 -4.14 0.24 13.10
C ALA A 29 -4.47 -0.04 14.56
N ARG A 30 -4.31 -1.31 14.98
CA ARG A 30 -4.30 -1.63 16.40
C ARG A 30 -3.09 -0.91 16.99
N ASN A 31 -3.36 -0.02 17.95
CA ASN A 31 -2.33 0.68 18.70
C ASN A 31 -1.57 -0.36 19.53
N GLU A 32 -0.54 -0.96 18.93
CA GLU A 32 0.45 -1.75 19.66
C GLU A 32 1.25 -0.78 20.53
N LEU A 33 1.10 -0.93 21.85
CA LEU A 33 1.77 -0.17 22.88
C LEU A 33 3.30 -0.37 22.74
N PRO A 34 4.14 0.67 22.82
CA PRO A 34 5.58 0.51 22.70
C PRO A 34 6.12 -0.32 23.89
N LEU A 35 6.44 -1.58 23.64
CA LEU A 35 7.11 -2.46 24.61
C LEU A 35 8.56 -1.99 24.78
N GLY A 36 8.89 -1.67 26.03
CA GLY A 36 10.20 -1.20 26.46
C GLY A 36 11.31 -2.19 26.15
N ILE A 37 12.44 -1.63 25.71
CA ILE A 37 13.69 -2.35 25.46
C ILE A 37 14.24 -2.80 26.82
N PHE A 38 14.16 -4.09 27.12
CA PHE A 38 14.88 -4.69 28.25
C PHE A 38 16.17 -5.36 27.73
N PRO A 39 17.33 -5.16 28.40
CA PRO A 39 18.55 -5.85 28.03
C PRO A 39 18.42 -7.34 28.38
N VAL A 40 18.51 -8.21 27.35
CA VAL A 40 18.53 -9.66 27.51
C VAL A 40 19.97 -10.12 27.69
N THR A 41 20.27 -10.70 28.85
CA THR A 41 21.52 -11.41 29.14
C THR A 41 21.43 -12.82 28.55
N ILE A 42 22.20 -13.10 27.50
CA ILE A 42 22.22 -14.42 26.85
C ILE A 42 23.23 -15.30 27.60
N ASN A 43 22.73 -16.26 28.40
CA ASN A 43 23.54 -17.39 28.85
C ASN A 43 23.46 -18.49 27.80
N HIS A 44 24.62 -18.85 27.25
CA HIS A 44 24.78 -19.80 26.16
C HIS A 44 24.79 -21.22 26.74
N THR A 45 23.69 -21.96 26.63
CA THR A 45 23.67 -23.41 26.85
C THR A 45 22.90 -24.11 25.73
N ASP A 46 23.65 -24.90 24.97
CA ASP A 46 23.31 -26.04 24.11
C ASP A 46 22.11 -25.96 23.15
N SER A 47 22.49 -25.89 21.88
CA SER A 47 21.69 -26.03 20.66
C SER A 47 21.12 -27.43 20.51
N ILE A 48 19.93 -27.65 21.05
CA ILE A 48 19.01 -28.64 20.49
C ILE A 48 18.48 -28.03 19.19
N HIS A 49 18.58 -28.77 18.08
CA HIS A 49 18.02 -28.45 16.77
C HIS A 49 16.49 -28.40 16.87
N ASP A 50 15.95 -27.34 17.47
CA ASP A 50 14.52 -27.14 17.69
C ASP A 50 13.93 -26.59 16.37
N THR A 51 13.35 -27.49 15.59
CA THR A 51 12.46 -27.17 14.46
C THR A 51 11.18 -26.45 14.89
N LYS A 52 10.99 -26.20 16.19
CA LYS A 52 9.77 -25.65 16.80
C LYS A 52 9.46 -24.19 16.42
N CYS A 53 10.40 -23.43 15.89
CA CYS A 53 10.17 -22.05 15.44
C CYS A 53 10.37 -21.87 13.92
N ASN A 54 10.20 -22.95 13.14
CA ASN A 54 10.41 -22.99 11.69
C ASN A 54 11.77 -22.45 11.21
N GLY A 55 12.81 -22.50 12.07
CA GLY A 55 14.15 -22.00 11.75
C GLY A 55 14.26 -20.48 11.62
N HIS A 56 13.28 -19.72 12.11
CA HIS A 56 13.23 -18.25 12.05
C HIS A 56 13.04 -17.63 13.43
N GLY A 57 13.54 -18.30 14.48
CA GLY A 57 13.47 -17.82 15.84
C GLY A 57 14.09 -18.78 16.84
N GLN A 58 14.12 -18.34 18.09
CA GLN A 58 14.63 -19.09 19.24
C GLN A 58 13.47 -19.48 20.16
N TRP A 59 13.41 -20.74 20.56
CA TRP A 59 12.39 -21.24 21.49
C TRP A 59 12.73 -20.83 22.92
N ARG A 60 11.82 -20.11 23.60
CA ARG A 60 11.93 -19.82 25.04
C ARG A 60 11.05 -20.77 25.84
N ALA A 61 11.67 -21.79 26.43
CA ALA A 61 10.99 -22.79 27.25
C ALA A 61 10.19 -22.20 28.43
N ASN A 62 10.68 -21.12 29.04
CA ASN A 62 10.03 -20.47 30.19
C ASN A 62 8.70 -19.78 29.83
N GLU A 63 8.56 -19.30 28.60
CA GLU A 63 7.39 -18.53 28.14
C GLU A 63 6.51 -19.33 27.18
N THR A 64 6.92 -20.56 26.85
CA THR A 64 6.26 -21.43 25.87
C THR A 64 6.00 -20.74 24.53
N LYS A 65 6.93 -19.85 24.13
CA LYS A 65 6.81 -19.03 22.92
C LYS A 65 8.10 -18.98 22.11
N CYS A 66 7.94 -18.82 20.80
CA CYS A 66 9.05 -18.50 19.90
C CYS A 66 9.36 -16.99 19.93
N GLU A 67 10.63 -16.66 20.18
CA GLU A 67 11.17 -15.34 19.90
C GLU A 67 11.66 -15.31 18.45
N CYS A 68 10.91 -14.63 17.58
CA CYS A 68 11.22 -14.58 16.16
C CYS A 68 12.41 -13.68 15.85
N ASP A 69 13.18 -14.07 14.84
CA ASP A 69 14.27 -13.27 14.30
C ASP A 69 13.75 -11.96 13.68
N LEU A 70 14.66 -10.98 13.50
CA LEU A 70 14.32 -9.70 12.88
C LEU A 70 13.64 -9.88 11.52
N GLY A 71 12.43 -9.33 11.40
CA GLY A 71 11.61 -9.41 10.18
C GLY A 71 10.69 -10.63 10.11
N TRP A 72 10.63 -11.45 11.15
CA TRP A 72 9.68 -12.55 11.29
C TRP A 72 8.72 -12.29 12.45
N LYS A 73 7.47 -12.73 12.28
CA LYS A 73 6.41 -12.64 13.27
C LYS A 73 5.56 -13.90 13.28
N ILE A 74 4.89 -14.11 14.41
CA ILE A 74 3.80 -15.09 14.53
C ILE A 74 2.55 -14.45 13.91
N PRO A 75 1.83 -15.11 12.98
CA PRO A 75 0.66 -14.53 12.33
C PRO A 75 -0.47 -14.26 13.36
N SER A 76 -1.05 -13.07 13.33
CA SER A 76 -2.12 -12.67 14.27
C SER A 76 -3.45 -13.42 14.09
N ASN A 77 -3.63 -14.14 12.98
CA ASN A 77 -4.93 -14.74 12.59
C ASN A 77 -5.04 -16.25 12.89
N THR A 78 -4.03 -16.84 13.49
CA THR A 78 -4.04 -18.25 13.85
C THR A 78 -4.50 -18.39 15.30
N ASN A 79 -5.70 -18.96 15.50
CA ASN A 79 -6.09 -19.58 16.79
C ASN A 79 -5.25 -20.82 17.10
N ASP A 80 -4.28 -21.11 16.24
CA ASP A 80 -3.40 -22.24 16.34
C ASP A 80 -2.41 -22.00 17.47
N THR A 81 -2.28 -23.01 18.32
CA THR A 81 -1.41 -22.97 19.50
C THR A 81 0.08 -23.09 19.13
N THR A 82 0.35 -23.35 17.84
CA THR A 82 1.67 -23.36 17.21
C THR A 82 2.12 -21.92 16.97
N GLN A 83 2.81 -21.36 17.96
CA GLN A 83 3.41 -20.02 17.95
C GLN A 83 4.65 -19.97 17.05
N ASP A 84 4.47 -20.27 15.77
CA ASP A 84 5.56 -20.41 14.84
C ASP A 84 5.86 -19.10 14.10
N CYS A 85 7.14 -18.79 13.92
CA CYS A 85 7.65 -17.63 13.18
C CYS A 85 7.52 -17.79 11.66
N THR A 86 6.30 -17.94 11.16
CA THR A 86 6.02 -18.20 9.75
C THR A 86 5.85 -16.93 8.92
N TYR A 87 5.55 -15.79 9.55
CA TYR A 87 5.23 -14.56 8.82
C TYR A 87 6.46 -13.68 8.59
N LYS A 88 6.92 -13.61 7.33
CA LYS A 88 7.98 -12.67 6.93
C LYS A 88 7.42 -11.27 6.65
N GLN A 89 7.81 -10.29 7.45
CA GLN A 89 7.43 -8.88 7.26
C GLN A 89 8.07 -8.29 5.99
N ARG A 90 7.40 -7.29 5.40
CA ARG A 90 7.91 -6.52 4.26
C ARG A 90 8.74 -5.32 4.73
N SER A 91 9.80 -4.99 4.00
CA SER A 91 10.65 -3.85 4.36
C SER A 91 9.98 -2.52 3.97
N LYS A 92 9.92 -1.59 4.94
CA LYS A 92 9.44 -0.23 4.74
C LYS A 92 10.27 0.52 3.71
N LYS A 93 11.59 0.33 3.72
CA LYS A 93 12.51 0.97 2.77
C LYS A 93 12.19 0.53 1.34
N THR A 94 11.99 -0.77 1.12
CA THR A 94 11.61 -1.29 -0.20
C THR A 94 10.24 -0.77 -0.64
N ALA A 95 9.24 -0.78 0.26
CA ALA A 95 7.91 -0.23 -0.04
C ALA A 95 7.97 1.26 -0.42
N PHE A 96 8.77 2.05 0.31
CA PHE A 96 8.97 3.46 0.03
C PHE A 96 9.68 3.67 -1.31
N CYS A 97 10.78 2.98 -1.59
CA CYS A 97 11.47 3.09 -2.89
C CYS A 97 10.55 2.70 -4.05
N LEU A 98 9.75 1.64 -3.90
CA LEU A 98 8.76 1.25 -4.91
C LEU A 98 7.69 2.33 -5.11
N SER A 99 7.18 2.93 -4.04
CA SER A 99 6.21 4.04 -4.15
C SER A 99 6.83 5.31 -4.74
N PHE A 100 8.12 5.56 -4.46
CA PHE A 100 8.83 6.72 -4.98
C PHE A 100 9.05 6.62 -6.50
N PHE A 101 9.60 5.50 -6.97
CA PHE A 101 9.95 5.33 -8.39
C PHE A 101 8.80 4.81 -9.25
N LEU A 102 7.95 3.95 -8.69
CA LEU A 102 6.91 3.20 -9.41
C LEU A 102 5.52 3.35 -8.78
N GLY A 103 5.33 4.27 -7.83
CA GLY A 103 4.05 4.46 -7.14
C GLY A 103 2.95 5.03 -8.04
N THR A 104 3.31 5.75 -9.09
CA THR A 104 2.38 6.19 -10.14
C THR A 104 1.77 5.00 -10.89
N PHE A 105 2.51 3.90 -11.01
CA PHE A 105 2.03 2.65 -11.61
C PHE A 105 1.37 1.70 -10.59
N GLY A 106 1.34 2.08 -9.30
CA GLY A 106 0.76 1.25 -8.24
C GLY A 106 1.63 0.08 -7.77
N ALA A 107 2.92 0.07 -8.08
CA ALA A 107 3.83 -1.02 -7.70
C ALA A 107 3.93 -1.22 -6.17
N ASP A 108 3.76 -0.15 -5.40
CA ASP A 108 3.68 -0.15 -3.94
C ASP A 108 2.49 -0.97 -3.42
N TRP A 109 1.32 -0.83 -4.05
CA TRP A 109 0.13 -1.61 -3.70
C TRP A 109 0.27 -3.09 -4.08
N PHE A 110 0.89 -3.39 -5.23
CA PHE A 110 1.18 -4.77 -5.62
C PHE A 110 2.17 -5.46 -4.66
N TYR A 111 3.23 -4.76 -4.26
CA TYR A 111 4.22 -5.28 -3.30
C TYR A 111 3.58 -5.66 -1.95
N LEU A 112 2.60 -4.87 -1.53
CA LEU A 112 1.90 -5.06 -0.26
C LEU A 112 0.71 -6.00 -0.33
N SER A 113 0.29 -6.40 -1.54
CA SER A 113 -0.97 -7.10 -1.74
C SER A 113 -1.10 -8.41 -0.97
N ARG A 114 -0.03 -9.21 -0.79
CA ARG A 114 -0.01 -10.46 0.02
C ARG A 114 -1.34 -11.25 -0.08
N SER A 115 -1.82 -11.52 -1.30
CA SER A 115 -3.11 -12.19 -1.63
C SER A 115 -4.42 -11.46 -1.34
N SER A 116 -4.38 -10.26 -0.75
CA SER A 116 -5.55 -9.40 -0.60
C SER A 116 -5.94 -8.76 -1.93
N PHE A 117 -7.13 -9.13 -2.42
CA PHE A 117 -7.72 -8.60 -3.65
C PHE A 117 -7.88 -7.09 -3.64
N ALA A 118 -8.14 -6.48 -2.48
CA ALA A 118 -8.32 -5.04 -2.36
C ALA A 118 -7.07 -4.28 -2.83
N TYR A 119 -5.89 -4.74 -2.42
CA TYR A 119 -4.63 -4.12 -2.82
C TYR A 119 -4.34 -4.30 -4.32
N ILE A 120 -4.69 -5.45 -4.88
CA ILE A 120 -4.54 -5.72 -6.32
C ILE A 120 -5.43 -4.78 -7.13
N ILE A 121 -6.68 -4.60 -6.74
CA ILE A 121 -7.64 -3.71 -7.42
C ILE A 121 -7.15 -2.26 -7.34
N VAL A 122 -6.69 -1.79 -6.18
CA VAL A 122 -6.16 -0.43 -6.02
C VAL A 122 -4.89 -0.24 -6.86
N GLY A 123 -3.99 -1.24 -6.89
CA GLY A 123 -2.81 -1.22 -7.75
C GLY A 123 -3.16 -1.13 -9.24
N LEU A 124 -4.14 -1.90 -9.72
CA LEU A 124 -4.62 -1.83 -11.10
C LEU A 124 -5.29 -0.49 -11.43
N LEU A 125 -6.07 0.05 -10.50
CA LEU A 125 -6.69 1.37 -10.67
C LEU A 125 -5.62 2.46 -10.83
N LYS A 126 -4.58 2.43 -9.99
CA LYS A 126 -3.42 3.32 -10.13
C LYS A 126 -2.70 3.13 -11.46
N LEU A 127 -2.49 1.88 -11.88
CA LEU A 127 -1.85 1.59 -13.16
C LEU A 127 -2.62 2.21 -14.34
N LEU A 128 -3.96 2.08 -14.34
CA LEU A 128 -4.82 2.67 -15.36
C LEU A 128 -4.78 4.21 -15.33
N LEU A 129 -4.83 4.80 -14.13
CA LEU A 129 -4.77 6.25 -13.95
C LEU A 129 -3.39 6.81 -14.36
N GLY A 130 -2.31 6.14 -13.96
CA GLY A 130 -0.92 6.53 -14.24
C GLY A 130 -0.53 6.36 -15.70
N CYS A 131 -0.98 5.27 -16.35
CA CYS A 131 -0.74 5.06 -17.77
C CYS A 131 -1.55 6.04 -18.63
N GLY A 132 -2.80 6.34 -18.22
CA GLY A 132 -3.68 7.28 -18.92
C GLY A 132 -3.19 8.73 -18.88
N CYS A 133 -2.58 9.20 -17.79
CA CYS A 133 -2.13 10.60 -17.68
C CYS A 133 -0.82 10.88 -18.42
N CYS A 134 0.13 9.95 -18.43
CA CYS A 134 1.43 10.13 -19.09
C CYS A 134 1.37 9.98 -20.62
N SER A 135 0.42 9.20 -21.15
CA SER A 135 0.27 8.95 -22.59
C SER A 135 -0.68 9.93 -23.29
N ALA A 136 -1.67 10.49 -22.59
CA ALA A 136 -2.64 11.40 -23.18
C ALA A 136 -2.06 12.79 -23.49
N TRP A 137 -1.11 13.28 -22.69
CA TRP A 137 -0.54 14.62 -22.91
C TRP A 137 0.25 14.74 -24.21
N PRO A 138 1.19 13.84 -24.56
CA PRO A 138 1.89 13.90 -25.84
C PRO A 138 0.98 13.67 -27.04
N LEU A 139 0.03 12.73 -26.95
CA LEU A 139 -0.86 12.40 -28.09
C LEU A 139 -1.79 13.55 -28.47
N THR A 140 -2.21 14.39 -27.52
CA THR A 140 -2.99 15.60 -27.82
C THR A 140 -2.17 16.73 -28.44
N TYR A 141 -0.84 16.67 -28.40
CA TYR A 141 0.05 17.62 -29.07
C TYR A 141 0.38 17.21 -30.52
N PHE A 142 0.41 15.90 -30.82
CA PHE A 142 0.83 15.40 -32.13
C PHE A 142 -0.32 15.14 -33.13
N GLY A 143 -1.58 15.11 -32.70
CA GLY A 143 -2.68 14.80 -33.61
C GLY A 143 -3.91 15.67 -33.40
N SER A 144 -4.16 16.60 -34.31
CA SER A 144 -5.49 16.92 -34.87
C SER A 144 -5.54 18.36 -35.38
N GLU A 145 -5.15 18.53 -36.64
CA GLU A 145 -5.51 19.67 -37.48
C GLU A 145 -6.96 19.47 -37.96
N SER A 146 -7.92 19.75 -37.07
CA SER A 146 -9.35 19.74 -37.39
C SER A 146 -9.99 21.01 -36.83
N GLN A 147 -10.51 21.85 -37.72
CA GLN A 147 -10.94 23.23 -37.44
C GLN A 147 -12.23 23.36 -36.60
N ASN A 148 -12.96 22.28 -36.33
CA ASN A 148 -14.25 22.32 -35.61
C ASN A 148 -14.21 21.70 -34.19
N THR A 149 -13.03 21.49 -33.60
CA THR A 149 -12.86 20.68 -32.37
C THR A 149 -12.28 21.44 -31.17
N GLU A 150 -12.13 22.76 -31.23
CA GLU A 150 -11.43 23.54 -30.19
C GLU A 150 -12.14 23.51 -28.83
N ALA A 151 -13.48 23.56 -28.80
CA ALA A 151 -14.24 23.49 -27.55
C ALA A 151 -14.18 22.10 -26.87
N ILE A 152 -14.03 21.02 -27.66
CA ILE A 152 -13.93 19.65 -27.14
C ILE A 152 -12.51 19.39 -26.63
N LYS A 153 -11.49 19.84 -27.37
CA LYS A 153 -10.08 19.76 -26.96
C LYS A 153 -9.83 20.47 -25.62
N PHE A 154 -10.41 21.66 -25.43
CA PHE A 154 -10.29 22.41 -24.17
C PHE A 154 -10.88 21.64 -22.97
N LYS A 155 -12.05 21.02 -23.14
CA LYS A 155 -12.68 20.20 -22.09
C LYS A 155 -11.83 18.98 -21.73
N PHE A 156 -11.31 18.27 -22.73
CA PHE A 156 -10.48 17.09 -22.50
C PHE A 156 -9.17 17.44 -21.78
N ARG A 157 -8.53 18.56 -22.14
CA ARG A 157 -7.34 19.07 -21.44
C ARG A 157 -7.64 19.41 -19.98
N GLY A 158 -8.77 20.07 -19.70
CA GLY A 158 -9.20 20.38 -18.33
C GLY A 158 -9.41 19.13 -17.48
N VAL A 159 -10.14 18.15 -18.01
CA VAL A 159 -10.40 16.86 -17.33
C VAL A 159 -9.10 16.10 -17.06
N SER A 160 -8.23 15.97 -18.07
CA SER A 160 -6.94 15.28 -17.95
C SER A 160 -6.03 15.94 -16.90
N THR A 161 -5.98 17.28 -16.89
CA THR A 161 -5.20 18.03 -15.90
C THR A 161 -5.73 17.78 -14.49
N PHE A 162 -7.05 17.81 -14.31
CA PHE A 162 -7.69 17.56 -13.02
C PHE A 162 -7.42 16.14 -12.51
N ILE A 163 -7.56 15.12 -13.36
CA ILE A 163 -7.25 13.72 -13.00
C ILE A 163 -5.77 13.57 -12.62
N THR A 164 -4.87 14.25 -13.34
CA THR A 164 -3.43 14.24 -13.04
C THR A 164 -3.13 14.83 -11.65
N LEU A 165 -3.79 15.92 -11.28
CA LEU A 165 -3.66 16.51 -9.94
C LEU A 165 -4.18 15.57 -8.86
N LEU A 166 -5.31 14.91 -9.08
CA LEU A 166 -5.84 13.92 -8.13
C LEU A 166 -4.89 12.72 -7.97
N ALA A 167 -4.34 12.22 -9.06
CA ALA A 167 -3.35 11.13 -9.01
C ALA A 167 -2.07 11.56 -8.28
N PHE A 168 -1.61 12.80 -8.47
CA PHE A 168 -0.47 13.36 -7.76
C PHE A 168 -0.73 13.48 -6.26
N VAL A 169 -1.91 13.98 -5.86
CA VAL A 169 -2.30 14.04 -4.44
C VAL A 169 -2.36 12.64 -3.84
N TRP A 170 -2.94 11.66 -4.54
CA TRP A 170 -2.96 10.27 -4.09
C TRP A 170 -1.54 9.74 -3.84
N TRP A 171 -0.64 9.93 -4.80
CA TRP A 171 0.76 9.52 -4.70
C TRP A 171 1.46 10.09 -3.46
N ILE A 172 1.28 11.39 -3.16
CA ILE A 172 1.81 12.00 -1.94
C ILE A 172 1.19 11.39 -0.66
N VAL A 173 -0.12 11.09 -0.69
CA VAL A 173 -0.82 10.47 0.44
C VAL A 173 -0.32 9.03 0.70
N ASP A 174 0.06 8.27 -0.33
CA ASP A 174 0.72 6.96 -0.13
C ASP A 174 2.07 7.11 0.55
N TRP A 175 2.87 8.10 0.16
CA TRP A 175 4.15 8.37 0.82
C TRP A 175 3.98 8.68 2.29
N ALA A 176 3.04 9.57 2.62
CA ALA A 176 2.74 9.92 4.00
C ALA A 176 2.29 8.69 4.81
N ARG A 177 1.51 7.79 4.22
CA ARG A 177 1.07 6.54 4.87
C ARG A 177 2.20 5.55 5.10
N ILE A 178 3.06 5.34 4.09
CA ILE A 178 4.22 4.44 4.20
C ILE A 178 5.20 4.99 5.25
N LEU A 179 5.53 6.28 5.18
CA LEU A 179 6.43 6.91 6.15
C LEU A 179 5.85 6.94 7.57
N GLY A 180 4.53 7.14 7.70
CA GLY A 180 3.83 7.18 8.97
C GLY A 180 3.55 5.81 9.63
N ASN A 181 4.02 4.69 9.06
CA ASN A 181 3.75 3.32 9.54
C ASN A 181 2.26 2.97 9.67
N LYS A 182 1.38 3.72 8.99
CA LYS A 182 -0.07 3.44 8.99
C LYS A 182 -0.47 2.47 7.87
N PHE A 183 0.50 2.04 7.08
CA PHE A 183 0.29 1.19 5.93
C PHE A 183 0.65 -0.25 6.30
N ALA A 184 -0.37 -1.03 6.65
CA ALA A 184 -0.23 -2.46 6.84
C ALA A 184 -0.14 -3.15 5.47
N ASP A 185 0.38 -4.38 5.47
CA ASP A 185 0.28 -5.23 4.29
C ASP A 185 -1.11 -5.86 4.12
N GLY A 186 -1.27 -6.67 3.07
CA GLY A 186 -2.51 -7.38 2.76
C GLY A 186 -3.01 -8.32 3.85
N ASN A 187 -2.15 -8.70 4.80
CA ASN A 187 -2.50 -9.53 5.95
C ASN A 187 -2.76 -8.70 7.22
N GLY A 188 -2.68 -7.37 7.13
CA GLY A 188 -2.89 -6.46 8.27
C GLY A 188 -1.66 -6.29 9.16
N GLU A 189 -0.50 -6.80 8.74
CA GLU A 189 0.73 -6.72 9.53
C GLU A 189 1.53 -5.46 9.19
N ALA A 190 2.19 -4.88 10.19
CA ALA A 190 3.01 -3.69 10.03
C ALA A 190 4.33 -3.97 9.29
N LEU A 191 4.85 -2.97 8.58
CA LEU A 191 6.12 -3.05 7.87
C LEU A 191 7.34 -3.05 8.82
N MET A 192 8.40 -3.73 8.39
CA MET A 192 9.69 -3.74 9.09
C MET A 192 10.49 -2.46 8.81
N TYR A 193 11.10 -1.89 9.85
CA TYR A 193 11.94 -0.69 9.78
C TYR A 193 13.25 -0.87 9.02
#